data_AF-A0AB38DIB5-F1
#
_entry.id   AF-A0AB38DIB5-F1
#
_cell.length_a   1.000
_cell.length_b   1.000
_cell.length_c   1.000
_cell.angle_alpha   90.00
_cell.angle_beta   90.00
_cell.angle_gamma   90.00
#
_symmetry.space_group_name_H-M   'P 1'
#
loop_
_entity.id
_entity.type
_entity.pdbx_description
1 polymer ?
#
loop_
_entity_poly.entity_id
_entity_poly.type
_entity_poly.pdbx_seq_one_letter_code
_entity_poly.pdbx_strand_id
1 'polypeptide(L)' 'MEFNVKLPWRKEVKLNTEQVTNAVVIAADFSHDVSCTLLVNGAQKSATSGKMATCSTLG' A
#
# COMPACT_ATOMS: atom_id res chain seq x y z
N MET A 1 -0.43 8.30 8.86
CA MET A 1 0.59 7.30 9.24
C MET A 1 -0.03 6.41 10.30
N GLU A 2 0.07 5.08 10.20
CA GLU A 2 -0.43 4.14 11.22
C GLU A 2 0.73 3.27 11.72
N PHE A 3 0.70 2.89 12.99
CA PHE A 3 1.74 2.10 13.65
C PHE A 3 1.08 0.97 14.45
N ASN A 4 1.78 -0.16 14.62
CA ASN A 4 1.30 -1.34 15.35
C ASN A 4 -0.07 -1.87 14.88
N VAL A 5 -0.34 -1.74 13.58
CA VAL A 5 -1.55 -2.34 12.98
C VAL A 5 -1.44 -3.86 13.02
N LYS A 6 -2.53 -4.54 13.42
CA LYS A 6 -2.57 -6.00 13.40
C LYS A 6 -2.74 -6.48 11.96
N LEU A 7 -1.95 -7.48 11.57
CA LEU A 7 -2.07 -8.12 10.26
C LEU A 7 -3.15 -9.23 10.27
N PRO A 8 -3.89 -9.46 9.16
CA PRO A 8 -3.84 -8.69 7.91
C PRO A 8 -4.56 -7.33 8.06
N TRP A 9 -3.93 -6.26 7.58
CA TRP A 9 -4.49 -4.90 7.59
C TRP A 9 -4.87 -4.47 6.17
N ARG A 10 -6.02 -3.79 6.04
CA ARG A 10 -6.47 -3.16 4.79
C ARG A 10 -7.00 -1.77 5.08
N LYS A 11 -6.67 -0.82 4.23
CA LYS A 11 -7.24 0.53 4.23
C LYS A 11 -7.75 0.90 2.85
N GLU A 12 -8.97 1.41 2.81
CA GLU A 12 -9.59 1.96 1.61
C GLU A 12 -9.76 3.46 1.80
N VAL A 13 -9.35 4.23 0.81
CA VAL A 13 -9.47 5.70 0.82
C VAL A 13 -10.17 6.11 -0.46
N LYS A 14 -11.22 6.92 -0.32
CA LYS A 14 -11.88 7.56 -1.46
C LYS A 14 -11.21 8.90 -1.69
N LEU A 15 -10.65 9.08 -2.89
CA LEU A 15 -10.01 10.31 -3.33
C LEU A 15 -10.81 10.86 -4.51
N ASN A 16 -10.91 12.18 -4.61
CA ASN A 16 -11.49 12.81 -5.80
C ASN A 16 -10.54 12.58 -6.99
N THR A 17 -11.07 12.47 -8.20
CA THR A 17 -10.31 12.15 -9.43
C THR A 17 -9.12 13.08 -9.68
N GLU A 18 -9.22 14.34 -9.29
CA GLU A 18 -8.15 15.34 -9.40
C GLU A 18 -7.03 15.16 -8.35
N GLN A 19 -7.27 14.38 -7.29
CA GLN A 19 -6.34 14.18 -6.18
C GLN A 19 -5.50 12.90 -6.30
N VAL A 20 -5.82 12.00 -7.23
CA VAL A 20 -5.04 10.77 -7.44
C VAL A 20 -3.91 11.04 -8.43
N THR A 21 -2.95 11.87 -8.04
CA THR A 21 -1.70 12.04 -8.81
C THR A 21 -0.66 11.02 -8.38
N ASN A 22 -0.52 10.79 -7.07
CA ASN A 22 0.44 9.85 -6.49
C ASN A 22 -0.10 9.20 -5.22
N ALA A 23 -0.06 7.87 -5.15
CA ALA A 23 -0.24 7.14 -3.89
C ALA A 23 1.01 6.30 -3.60
N VAL A 24 1.45 6.32 -2.35
CA VAL A 24 2.61 5.56 -1.85
C VAL A 24 2.21 4.90 -0.54
N VAL A 25 2.42 3.60 -0.44
CA VAL A 25 2.21 2.80 0.75
C VAL A 25 3.54 2.13 1.08
N ILE A 26 4.01 2.31 2.32
CA ILE A 26 5.20 1.65 2.83
C ILE A 26 4.73 0.78 4.00
N ALA A 27 4.89 -0.52 3.85
CA ALA A 27 4.67 -1.50 4.90
C ALA A 27 6.02 -2.07 5.33
N ALA A 28 6.24 -2.17 6.64
CA ALA A 28 7.44 -2.79 7.18
C ALA A 28 7.07 -3.71 8.34
N ASP A 29 7.55 -4.94 8.28
CA ASP A 29 7.55 -5.91 9.37
C ASP A 29 8.95 -6.53 9.45
N PHE A 30 9.61 -6.33 10.59
CA PHE A 30 10.97 -6.82 10.76
C PHE A 30 11.02 -8.32 11.10
N SER A 31 9.90 -8.88 11.57
CA SER A 31 9.76 -10.28 11.94
C SER A 31 9.35 -11.16 10.76
N HIS A 32 8.41 -10.70 9.92
CA HIS A 32 7.86 -11.47 8.80
C HIS A 32 7.88 -10.70 7.49
N ASP A 33 7.72 -11.41 6.36
CA ASP A 33 7.52 -10.73 5.08
C ASP A 33 6.11 -10.15 5.02
N VAL A 34 6.04 -8.87 4.67
CA VAL A 34 4.79 -8.18 4.36
C VAL A 34 4.59 -8.12 2.86
N SER A 35 3.35 -8.36 2.44
CA SER A 35 2.91 -8.12 1.07
C SER A 35 2.13 -6.82 1.03
N CYS A 36 2.51 -5.95 0.12
CA CYS A 36 1.81 -4.73 -0.18
C CYS A 36 1.17 -4.87 -1.56
N THR A 37 -0.09 -4.43 -1.70
CA THR A 37 -0.80 -4.39 -2.98
C THR A 37 -1.58 -3.09 -3.07
N LEU A 38 -1.34 -2.33 -4.13
CA LEU A 38 -2.02 -1.07 -4.38
C LEU A 38 -3.00 -1.20 -5.55
N LEU A 39 -4.28 -0.99 -5.24
CA LEU A 39 -5.37 -0.97 -6.20
C LEU A 39 -5.84 0.48 -6.39
N VAL A 40 -5.94 0.94 -7.63
CA VAL A 40 -6.55 2.23 -7.97
C VAL A 40 -7.72 1.97 -8.91
N ASN A 41 -8.93 2.39 -8.51
CA ASN A 41 -10.17 2.12 -9.23
C ASN A 41 -10.38 0.62 -9.53
N GLY A 42 -9.97 -0.25 -8.61
CA GLY A 42 -10.04 -1.71 -8.76
C GLY A 42 -8.93 -2.33 -9.62
N ALA A 43 -8.10 -1.54 -10.29
CA ALA A 43 -6.96 -2.04 -11.07
C ALA A 43 -5.69 -2.08 -10.20
N GLN A 44 -4.99 -3.22 -10.20
CA GLN A 44 -3.69 -3.34 -9.54
C GLN A 44 -2.65 -2.49 -10.25
N LYS A 45 -2.01 -1.60 -9.50
CA LYS A 45 -0.94 -0.73 -10.00
C LYS A 45 0.44 -1.21 -9.59
N SER A 46 0.57 -1.71 -8.37
CA SER A 46 1.84 -2.17 -7.84
C SER A 46 1.60 -3.27 -6.80
N ALA A 47 2.52 -4.21 -6.74
CA ALA A 47 2.60 -5.21 -5.69
C ALA A 47 4.07 -5.49 -5.39
N THR A 48 4.42 -5.47 -4.11
CA THR A 48 5.77 -5.76 -3.62
C THR A 48 5.67 -6.57 -2.34
N SER A 49 6.71 -7.37 -2.09
CA SER A 49 6.78 -8.25 -0.92
C SER A 49 8.19 -8.26 -0.34
N GLY A 50 8.27 -8.36 0.98
CA GLY A 50 9.51 -8.51 1.73
C GLY A 50 9.36 -7.97 3.15
N LYS A 51 10.43 -7.93 3.93
CA LYS A 51 10.43 -7.30 5.27
C LYS A 51 10.05 -5.82 5.24
N MET A 52 10.31 -5.16 4.12
CA MET A 52 9.81 -3.83 3.82
C MET A 52 9.29 -3.83 2.38
N ALA A 53 8.02 -3.50 2.21
CA ALA A 53 7.34 -3.47 0.92
C ALA A 53 6.80 -2.07 0.67
N THR A 54 7.23 -1.46 -0.43
CA THR A 54 6.73 -0.16 -0.89
C THR A 54 5.93 -0.37 -2.16
N CYS A 55 4.66 0.05 -2.17
CA CYS A 55 3.84 0.12 -3.38
C CYS A 55 3.51 1.56 -3.70
N SER A 56 3.68 1.94 -4.96
CA SER A 56 3.33 3.26 -5.45
C SER A 56 2.57 3.21 -6.76
N THR A 57 1.87 4.29 -7.08
CA THR A 57 1.28 4.49 -8.42
C THR A 57 2.33 4.85 -9.47
N LEU A 58 3.49 5.36 -9.04
CA LEU A 58 4.69 5.54 -9.84
C LEU A 58 5.39 4.18 -9.91
N GLY A 59 5.24 3.48 -11.03
CA GLY A 59 6.08 2.34 -11.40
C GLY A 59 7.29 2.84 -12.17
#